data_AF-A0AAE3F235-F1
#
_entry.id   AF-A0AAE3F235-F1
#
_cell.length_a   1.000
_cell.length_b   1.000
_cell.length_c   1.000
_cell.angle_alpha   90.00
_cell.angle_beta   90.00
_cell.angle_gamma   90.00
#
_symmetry.space_group_name_H-M   'P 1'
#
loop_
_entity.id
_entity.type
_entity.pdbx_description
1 polymer ?
#
loop_
_entity_poly.entity_id
_entity_poly.type
_entity_poly.pdbx_seq_one_letter_code
_entity_poly.pdbx_strand_id
1 'polypeptide(L)'
;MHETVKVYSRYDKRTEAKHRCKAMVQNVREHGLPCHVSFTAGTYVCNCVMYNVLHLCATKYPNIRAGFIHVPFACEQVVGKASTMASMPLETIAKSLEYCIEVVVTNKEEVKEAMGTTH
;
A
#
# COMPACT_ATOMS: atom_id res chain seq x y z
N MET A 1 13.91 2.77 8.19
CA MET A 1 13.55 1.66 7.27
C MET A 1 12.45 0.90 7.95
N HIS A 2 11.20 1.14 7.56
CA HIS A 2 10.06 0.82 8.42
C HIS A 2 9.49 -0.54 8.09
N GLU A 3 9.26 -1.33 9.14
CA GLU A 3 8.48 -2.58 9.18
C GLU A 3 7.00 -2.26 8.89
N THR A 4 6.70 -1.79 7.68
CA THR A 4 5.38 -1.24 7.38
C THR A 4 4.88 -1.71 6.03
N VAL A 5 3.58 -1.98 5.98
CA VAL A 5 2.86 -2.06 4.72
C VAL A 5 2.77 -0.65 4.13
N LYS A 6 3.08 -0.55 2.84
CA LYS A 6 3.16 0.71 2.10
C LYS A 6 2.15 0.73 0.97
N VAL A 7 1.08 1.49 1.14
CA VAL A 7 0.00 1.62 0.15
C VAL A 7 0.32 2.77 -0.80
N TYR A 8 0.25 2.52 -2.11
CA TYR A 8 0.55 3.53 -3.13
C TYR A 8 -0.71 4.07 -3.81
N SER A 9 -0.79 5.39 -3.91
CA SER A 9 -1.74 6.10 -4.76
C SER A 9 -1.01 6.75 -5.92
N ARG A 10 -1.46 6.50 -7.16
CA ARG A 10 -1.08 7.37 -8.28
C ARG A 10 -2.12 8.47 -8.47
N TYR A 11 -1.69 9.58 -9.08
CA TYR A 11 -2.51 10.71 -9.47
C TYR A 11 -3.49 10.28 -10.58
N ASP A 12 -4.60 9.64 -10.21
CA ASP A 12 -5.77 9.52 -11.07
C ASP A 12 -6.49 10.87 -11.08
N LYS A 13 -6.99 11.30 -12.25
CA LYS A 13 -7.89 12.47 -12.35
C LYS A 13 -9.18 12.26 -11.55
N ARG A 14 -9.48 11.03 -11.13
CA ARG A 14 -10.46 10.70 -10.09
C ARG A 14 -9.78 10.80 -8.72
N THR A 15 -10.10 11.86 -7.98
CA THR A 15 -9.68 12.14 -6.58
C THR A 15 -9.84 10.96 -5.62
N GLU A 16 -10.70 9.99 -5.95
CA GLU A 16 -11.07 8.83 -5.15
C GLU A 16 -9.90 7.88 -4.79
N ALA A 17 -8.91 7.70 -5.68
CA ALA A 17 -7.82 6.74 -5.44
C ALA A 17 -6.93 7.14 -4.25
N LYS A 18 -6.70 8.45 -4.10
CA LYS A 18 -5.92 9.03 -3.00
C LYS A 18 -6.63 8.87 -1.65
N HIS A 19 -7.95 8.99 -1.65
CA HIS A 19 -8.79 8.88 -0.46
C HIS A 19 -8.84 7.44 0.07
N ARG A 20 -8.92 6.47 -0.83
CA ARG A 20 -8.94 5.04 -0.48
C ARG A 20 -7.62 4.55 0.12
N CYS A 21 -6.48 5.05 -0.36
CA CYS A 21 -5.19 4.67 0.21
C CYS A 21 -5.05 5.12 1.68
N LYS A 22 -5.58 6.30 2.02
CA LYS A 22 -5.63 6.77 3.42
C LYS A 22 -6.57 5.93 4.27
N ALA A 23 -7.75 5.58 3.74
CA ALA A 23 -8.71 4.72 4.42
C ALA A 23 -8.13 3.32 4.71
N MET A 24 -7.38 2.73 3.77
CA MET A 24 -6.66 1.47 4.00
C MET A 24 -5.65 1.61 5.15
N VAL A 25 -4.83 2.65 5.11
CA VAL A 25 -3.81 2.88 6.14
C VAL A 25 -4.45 3.08 7.51
N GLN A 26 -5.54 3.85 7.59
CA GLN A 26 -6.27 4.04 8.84
C GLN A 26 -6.85 2.70 9.35
N ASN A 27 -7.55 1.94 8.51
CA ASN A 27 -8.16 0.66 8.93
C ASN A 27 -7.09 -0.31 9.47
N VAL A 28 -5.93 -0.40 8.82
CA VAL A 28 -4.82 -1.25 9.32
C VAL A 28 -4.28 -0.75 10.66
N ARG A 29 -4.15 0.57 10.84
CA ARG A 29 -3.69 1.18 12.10
C ARG A 29 -4.69 1.03 13.24
N GLU A 30 -5.99 1.09 12.97
CA GLU A 30 -7.05 0.83 13.95
C GLU A 30 -6.97 -0.59 14.51
N HIS A 31 -6.46 -1.54 13.73
CA HIS A 31 -6.16 -2.90 14.16
C HIS A 31 -4.76 -3.06 14.80
N GLY A 32 -4.07 -1.95 15.09
CA GLY A 32 -2.78 -1.94 15.77
C GLY A 32 -1.58 -2.32 14.90
N LEU A 33 -1.74 -2.37 13.57
CA LEU A 33 -0.69 -2.80 12.65
C LEU A 33 0.00 -1.61 11.95
N PRO A 34 1.33 -1.69 11.72
CA PRO A 34 2.09 -0.58 11.15
C PRO A 34 1.87 -0.48 9.63
N CYS A 35 1.25 0.62 9.18
CA CYS A 35 0.95 0.89 7.78
C CYS A 35 1.12 2.37 7.43
N HIS A 36 1.57 2.67 6.21
CA HIS A 36 1.85 4.03 5.74
C HIS A 36 1.50 4.19 4.26
N VAL A 37 1.17 5.42 3.85
CA VAL A 37 1.10 5.76 2.43
C VAL A 37 2.53 5.92 1.90
N SER A 38 2.82 5.33 0.73
CA SER A 38 4.07 5.56 0.02
C SER A 38 3.84 6.40 -1.22
N PHE A 39 4.69 7.40 -1.44
CA PHE A 39 4.66 8.29 -2.61
C PHE A 39 5.65 7.88 -3.71
N THR A 40 6.49 6.86 -3.45
CA THR A 40 7.37 6.25 -4.44
C THR A 40 7.28 4.71 -4.37
N ALA A 41 7.21 4.06 -5.52
CA ALA A 41 7.32 2.60 -5.64
C ALA A 41 8.75 2.16 -6.02
N GLY A 42 9.72 3.09 -5.96
CA GLY A 42 11.08 2.87 -6.43
C GLY A 42 11.17 2.92 -7.97
N THR A 43 12.31 2.49 -8.50
CA THR A 43 12.64 2.52 -9.94
C THR A 43 12.86 1.14 -10.54
N TYR A 44 12.49 0.08 -9.82
CA TYR A 44 12.65 -1.30 -10.27
C TYR A 44 11.34 -1.87 -10.86
N VAL A 45 11.30 -3.19 -11.04
CA VAL A 45 10.19 -3.91 -11.69
C VAL A 45 8.84 -3.64 -11.02
N CYS A 46 8.78 -3.49 -9.68
CA CYS A 46 7.54 -3.17 -8.97
C CYS A 46 6.85 -1.91 -9.51
N ASN A 47 7.63 -0.85 -9.74
CA ASN A 47 7.13 0.41 -10.28
C ASN A 47 6.68 0.25 -11.75
N CYS A 48 7.40 -0.55 -12.55
CA CYS A 48 7.02 -0.84 -13.93
C CYS A 48 5.69 -1.59 -14.01
N VAL A 49 5.51 -2.64 -13.20
CA VAL A 49 4.26 -3.41 -13.12
C VAL A 49 3.11 -2.51 -12.71
N MET A 50 3.28 -1.76 -11.63
CA MET A 50 2.29 -0.78 -11.17
C MET A 50 1.93 0.24 -12.26
N TYR A 51 2.93 0.82 -12.93
CA TYR A 51 2.72 1.78 -14.00
C TYR A 51 1.84 1.20 -15.11
N ASN A 52 2.20 0.00 -15.58
CA ASN A 52 1.52 -0.64 -16.71
C ASN A 52 0.09 -1.03 -16.37
N VAL A 53 -0.16 -1.59 -15.18
CA VAL A 53 -1.52 -1.94 -14.74
C VAL A 53 -2.40 -0.70 -14.67
N LEU A 54 -1.90 0.38 -14.06
CA LEU A 54 -2.65 1.64 -13.97
C LEU A 54 -2.89 2.27 -15.35
N HIS A 55 -1.90 2.20 -16.24
CA HIS A 55 -2.04 2.69 -17.61
C HIS A 55 -3.10 1.90 -18.39
N LEU A 56 -3.14 0.57 -18.24
CA LEU A 56 -4.17 -0.28 -18.85
C LEU A 56 -5.56 0.03 -18.30
N CYS A 57 -5.69 0.24 -16.99
CA CYS A 57 -6.97 0.65 -16.41
C CYS A 57 -7.43 2.01 -16.95
N ALA A 58 -6.51 2.96 -17.12
CA ALA A 58 -6.84 4.29 -17.65
C ALA A 58 -7.20 4.29 -19.15
N THR A 59 -6.66 3.38 -19.95
CA THR A 59 -6.77 3.41 -21.42
C THR A 59 -7.67 2.33 -22.02
N LYS A 60 -7.73 1.14 -21.42
CA LYS A 60 -8.44 -0.03 -21.96
C LYS A 60 -9.52 -0.56 -21.02
N TYR A 61 -9.35 -0.42 -19.70
CA TYR A 61 -10.23 -1.02 -18.70
C TYR A 61 -10.71 0.01 -17.65
N PRO A 62 -11.48 1.05 -18.04
CA PRO A 62 -11.82 2.19 -17.17
C PRO A 62 -12.71 1.87 -15.96
N ASN A 63 -13.30 0.67 -15.95
CA ASN A 63 -14.14 0.15 -14.86
C ASN A 63 -13.35 -0.68 -13.85
N ILE A 64 -12.08 -1.00 -14.13
CA ILE A 64 -11.21 -1.72 -13.20
C ILE A 64 -10.53 -0.72 -12.27
N ARG A 65 -10.65 -0.98 -10.97
CA ARG A 65 -9.88 -0.28 -9.93
C ARG A 65 -8.59 -1.04 -9.70
N ALA A 66 -7.46 -0.34 -9.73
CA ALA A 66 -6.15 -0.94 -9.49
C ALA A 66 -5.32 -0.08 -8.52
N GLY A 67 -4.43 -0.74 -7.79
CA GLY A 67 -3.52 -0.13 -6.83
C GLY A 67 -2.30 -1.01 -6.63
N PHE A 68 -1.38 -0.57 -5.76
CA PHE A 68 -0.17 -1.31 -5.45
C PHE A 68 0.16 -1.19 -3.96
N ILE A 69 0.59 -2.30 -3.36
CA ILE A 69 0.96 -2.38 -1.96
C ILE A 69 2.33 -3.04 -1.88
N HIS A 70 3.29 -2.35 -1.25
CA HIS A 70 4.56 -2.95 -0.85
C HIS A 70 4.43 -3.54 0.55
N VAL A 71 5.03 -4.70 0.76
CA VAL A 71 5.15 -5.36 2.06
C VAL A 71 6.62 -5.46 2.46
N PRO A 72 6.95 -5.46 3.76
CA PRO A 72 8.30 -5.70 4.24
C PRO A 72 8.72 -7.16 3.99
N PHE A 73 9.99 -7.48 4.23
CA PHE A 73 10.46 -8.87 4.22
C PHE A 73 9.72 -9.72 5.26
N ALA A 74 9.48 -10.98 4.94
CA ALA A 74 9.11 -11.96 5.96
C ALA A 74 10.31 -12.22 6.90
N CYS A 75 10.05 -12.49 8.18
CA CYS A 75 11.11 -12.75 9.17
C CYS A 75 12.09 -13.85 8.72
N GLU A 76 11.60 -14.90 8.07
CA GLU A 76 12.43 -15.99 7.53
C GLU A 76 13.40 -15.51 6.44
N GLN A 77 13.06 -14.46 5.70
CA GLN A 77 13.89 -13.93 4.61
C GLN A 77 15.07 -13.09 5.10
N VAL A 78 15.10 -12.70 6.38
CA VAL A 78 16.19 -11.91 6.98
C VAL A 78 17.11 -12.74 7.87
N VAL A 79 16.84 -14.03 8.05
CA VAL A 79 17.71 -14.94 8.78
C VAL A 79 19.10 -14.95 8.14
N GLY A 80 20.13 -14.66 8.92
CA GLY A 80 21.53 -14.60 8.45
C GLY A 80 21.89 -13.37 7.62
N LYS A 81 21.00 -12.38 7.48
CA LYS A 81 21.28 -11.09 6.83
C LYS A 81 21.65 -10.02 7.87
N ALA A 82 22.06 -8.85 7.39
CA ALA A 82 22.39 -7.71 8.25
C ALA A 82 21.22 -7.37 9.19
N SER A 83 21.53 -7.11 10.46
CA SER A 83 20.56 -6.83 11.53
C SER A 83 19.71 -5.58 11.31
N THR A 84 20.03 -4.77 10.30
CA THR A 84 19.32 -3.54 9.93
C THR A 84 18.16 -3.77 8.96
N MET A 85 17.94 -4.99 8.49
CA MET A 85 16.83 -5.30 7.58
C MET A 85 15.51 -5.45 8.34
N ALA A 86 14.63 -4.47 8.15
CA ALA A 86 13.25 -4.51 8.65
C ALA A 86 12.50 -5.74 8.10
N SER A 87 11.79 -6.45 8.97
CA SER A 87 10.97 -7.61 8.62
C SER A 87 9.67 -7.64 9.42
N MET A 88 8.75 -8.51 9.02
CA MET A 88 7.47 -8.68 9.70
C MET A 88 7.01 -10.15 9.57
N PRO A 89 6.32 -10.71 10.58
CA PRO A 89 5.74 -12.05 10.47
C PRO A 89 4.75 -12.13 9.30
N LEU A 90 4.75 -13.25 8.56
CA LEU A 90 3.87 -13.45 7.41
C LEU A 90 2.40 -13.28 7.77
N GLU A 91 1.99 -13.76 8.94
CA GLU A 91 0.61 -13.61 9.44
C GLU A 91 0.23 -12.13 9.60
N THR A 92 1.14 -11.30 10.10
CA THR A 92 0.92 -9.84 10.26
C THR A 92 0.83 -9.14 8.90
N ILE A 93 1.66 -9.55 7.93
CA ILE A 93 1.57 -9.06 6.54
C ILE A 93 0.21 -9.43 5.94
N ALA A 94 -0.21 -10.69 6.08
CA ALA A 94 -1.48 -11.18 5.57
C ALA A 94 -2.68 -10.42 6.16
N LYS A 95 -2.75 -10.29 7.49
CA LYS A 95 -3.80 -9.51 8.18
C LYS A 95 -3.83 -8.05 7.70
N SER A 96 -2.66 -7.43 7.51
CA SER A 96 -2.58 -6.06 7.00
C SER A 96 -3.18 -5.93 5.59
N LEU A 97 -2.94 -6.92 4.71
CA LEU A 97 -3.52 -6.95 3.37
C LEU A 97 -5.03 -7.20 3.41
N GLU A 98 -5.50 -8.09 4.29
CA GLU A 98 -6.93 -8.33 4.51
C GLU A 98 -7.65 -7.03 4.90
N TYR A 99 -7.13 -6.30 5.89
CA TYR A 99 -7.68 -5.00 6.30
C TYR A 99 -7.62 -3.93 5.21
N CYS A 100 -6.64 -3.99 4.30
CA CYS A 100 -6.62 -3.09 3.14
C CYS A 100 -7.71 -3.45 2.12
N ILE A 101 -7.91 -4.74 1.85
CA ILE A 101 -8.92 -5.23 0.90
C ILE A 101 -10.33 -4.98 1.44
N GLU A 102 -10.55 -5.15 2.75
CA GLU A 102 -11.83 -4.85 3.41
C GLU A 102 -12.32 -3.43 3.09
N VAL A 103 -11.43 -2.44 3.14
CA VAL A 103 -11.76 -1.04 2.80
C VAL A 103 -12.18 -0.89 1.33
N VAL A 104 -11.54 -1.63 0.41
CA VAL A 104 -11.89 -1.59 -1.02
C VAL A 104 -13.28 -2.18 -1.27
N VAL A 105 -13.61 -3.27 -0.57
CA VAL A 105 -14.87 -4.00 -0.73
C VAL A 105 -16.02 -3.26 -0.08
N THR A 106 -15.82 -2.75 1.14
CA THR A 106 -16.86 -2.03 1.90
C THR A 106 -17.09 -0.60 1.41
N ASN A 107 -16.24 -0.10 0.49
CA ASN A 107 -16.26 1.28 -0.01
C ASN A 107 -16.29 2.32 1.12
N LYS A 108 -15.63 2.05 2.26
CA LYS A 108 -15.44 3.05 3.32
C LYS A 108 -14.82 4.31 2.69
N GLU A 109 -15.54 5.42 2.83
CA GLU A 109 -15.17 6.70 2.23
C GLU A 109 -14.08 7.44 3.02
N GLU A 110 -13.66 8.54 2.40
CA GLU A 110 -12.48 9.36 2.62
C GLU A 110 -12.10 9.66 4.08
N VAL A 111 -10.81 9.46 4.35
CA VAL A 111 -10.13 9.93 5.56
C VAL A 111 -9.52 11.30 5.29
N LYS A 112 -9.98 12.33 6.02
CA LYS A 112 -9.50 13.72 5.91
C LYS A 112 -8.12 13.96 6.53
N GLU A 113 -7.53 12.96 7.19
CA GLU A 113 -6.23 13.08 7.84
C GLU A 113 -5.09 13.35 6.84
N ALA A 114 -4.17 14.23 7.21
CA ALA A 114 -3.00 14.57 6.41
C ALA A 114 -1.89 13.53 6.61
N MET A 115 -1.87 12.49 5.78
CA MET A 115 -0.82 11.43 5.80
C MET A 115 0.40 11.77 4.92
N GLY A 116 0.77 13.06 4.83
CA GLY A 116 1.95 13.50 4.08
C GLY A 116 3.25 13.25 4.85
N THR A 117 4.38 13.18 4.15
CA THR A 117 5.71 13.12 4.78
C THR A 117 6.43 14.44 4.55
N THR A 118 6.95 15.06 5.61
CA THR A 118 7.93 16.16 5.50
C THR A 118 9.28 15.54 5.18
N HIS A 119 9.90 15.98 4.08
CA HIS A 119 11.26 15.59 3.71
C HIS A 119 12.30 16.20 4.65
#